data_AF-A0AA39LQG7-F1
#
_entry.id   AF-A0AA39LQG7-F1
#
_cell.length_a   1.000
_cell.length_b   1.000
_cell.length_c   1.000
_cell.angle_alpha   90.00
_cell.angle_beta   90.00
_cell.angle_gamma   90.00
#
_symmetry.space_group_name_H-M   'P 1'
#
loop_
_entity.id
_entity.type
_entity.pdbx_description
1 polymer ?
#
loop_
_entity_poly.entity_id
_entity_poly.type
_entity_poly.pdbx_seq_one_letter_code
_entity_poly.pdbx_strand_id
1 'polypeptide(L)'
;MDKRCHPCWPSVEPSEWCLSFADERLKKSIKRPLSKPPPSQISSNGDEFSLEEFFDLPSPPVEALLEQSEAAQRVNILEPAWICFNELVNQRRMLQSTMPLIHNIPVFRPWLKALPLHEISAEFLVKFTRELIEVDREPSLKLMQNFPMIKHLDQCYLTKIHNTFMFLFYVADLSFRTVQLFPADTSGMIAIADQIYFNLGTHCDSLILQQYPLVQFYHQIFQQVIESMRNLRISSEEFTSLLMLGTSTIAENYDFHKMAKSRKSLKDFLYDLNFKKESRIDLVVERIRSIETLACNVEVCSRNLQNCLNSMNNYGC
;
A
#
# COMPACT_ATOMS: atom_id res chain seq x y z
N MET A 1 -5.97 18.20 47.31
CA MET A 1 -6.76 17.34 46.42
C MET A 1 -6.79 18.04 45.07
N ASP A 2 -6.14 17.47 44.06
CA ASP A 2 -6.43 17.75 42.65
C ASP A 2 -5.75 16.65 41.82
N LYS A 3 -6.51 15.57 41.58
CA LYS A 3 -6.13 14.48 40.68
C LYS A 3 -6.45 14.94 39.27
N ARG A 4 -5.46 15.48 38.55
CA ARG A 4 -5.58 15.71 37.11
C ARG A 4 -5.46 14.36 36.40
N CYS A 5 -6.55 13.94 35.76
CA CYS A 5 -6.59 12.76 34.91
C CYS A 5 -5.65 12.96 33.70
N HIS A 6 -4.75 12.00 33.49
CA HIS A 6 -3.99 11.87 32.25
C HIS A 6 -4.94 11.50 31.10
N PRO A 7 -4.75 12.02 29.88
CA PRO A 7 -5.37 11.44 28.70
C PRO A 7 -4.62 10.14 28.38
N CYS A 8 -5.12 9.02 28.90
CA CYS A 8 -4.72 7.69 28.45
C CYS A 8 -5.21 7.55 27.00
N TRP A 9 -4.29 7.48 26.05
CA TRP A 9 -4.62 7.07 24.68
C TRP A 9 -5.16 5.63 24.75
N PRO A 10 -6.26 5.30 24.06
CA PRO A 10 -6.82 3.96 24.13
C PRO A 10 -5.81 2.96 23.55
N SER A 11 -5.56 1.88 24.28
CA SER A 11 -4.97 0.66 23.72
C SER A 11 -5.82 0.23 22.54
N VAL A 12 -5.26 0.32 21.34
CA VAL A 12 -5.97 -0.05 20.10
C VAL A 12 -5.94 -1.57 20.00
N GLU A 13 -7.04 -2.22 20.38
CA GLU A 13 -7.28 -3.60 19.99
C GLU A 13 -7.43 -3.67 18.46
N PRO A 14 -6.82 -4.66 17.79
CA PRO A 14 -7.09 -4.92 16.38
C PRO A 14 -8.60 -5.10 16.19
N SER A 15 -9.18 -4.50 15.14
CA SER A 15 -10.59 -4.70 14.85
C SER A 15 -10.90 -6.20 14.70
N GLU A 16 -12.07 -6.63 15.16
CA GLU A 16 -12.53 -8.04 15.15
C GLU A 16 -12.44 -8.70 13.74
N TRP A 17 -12.29 -7.89 12.69
CA TRP A 17 -12.14 -8.33 11.31
C TRP A 17 -10.82 -9.03 10.99
N CYS A 18 -9.75 -8.81 11.78
CA CYS A 18 -8.48 -9.53 11.61
C CYS A 18 -8.57 -11.03 11.95
N LEU A 19 -9.60 -11.46 12.71
CA LEU A 19 -9.66 -12.80 13.30
C LEU A 19 -10.60 -13.77 12.55
N SER A 20 -11.50 -13.30 11.68
CA SER A 20 -12.60 -14.14 11.15
C SER A 20 -12.27 -15.00 9.92
N PHE A 21 -11.11 -14.80 9.26
CA PHE A 21 -10.86 -15.42 7.95
C PHE A 21 -10.01 -16.70 7.95
N ALA A 22 -9.46 -17.12 9.10
CA ALA A 22 -8.64 -18.33 9.18
C ALA A 22 -9.46 -19.63 9.14
N ASP A 23 -10.76 -19.59 9.47
CA ASP A 23 -11.53 -20.79 9.81
C ASP A 23 -12.38 -21.36 8.65
N GLU A 24 -12.77 -20.55 7.65
CA GLU A 24 -13.67 -21.03 6.58
C GLU A 24 -12.99 -21.78 5.43
N ARG A 25 -11.73 -21.46 5.09
CA ARG A 25 -11.01 -22.14 3.98
C ARG A 25 -10.43 -23.49 4.38
N LEU A 26 -10.05 -23.68 5.65
CA LEU A 26 -9.52 -24.96 6.16
C LEU A 26 -10.60 -26.05 6.27
N LYS A 27 -11.88 -25.67 6.48
CA LYS A 27 -13.01 -26.62 6.54
C LYS A 27 -13.42 -27.17 5.17
N LYS A 28 -13.09 -26.48 4.06
CA LYS A 28 -13.47 -26.89 2.70
C LYS A 28 -12.44 -27.76 1.97
N SER A 29 -11.21 -27.85 2.46
CA SER A 29 -10.11 -28.57 1.80
C SER A 29 -9.95 -30.05 2.21
N ILE A 30 -10.73 -30.56 3.16
CA ILE A 30 -10.66 -31.97 3.59
C ILE A 30 -11.87 -32.77 3.05
N LYS A 31 -11.86 -33.04 1.75
CA LYS A 31 -12.60 -34.17 1.16
C LYS A 31 -11.66 -34.91 0.18
N ARG A 32 -11.02 -35.98 0.65
CA ARG A 32 -10.24 -36.92 -0.16
C ARG A 32 -11.18 -37.76 -1.05
N PRO A 33 -10.90 -37.99 -2.34
CA PRO A 33 -11.51 -39.09 -3.07
C PRO A 33 -10.70 -40.39 -2.89
N LEU A 34 -11.41 -41.50 -2.66
CA LEU A 34 -10.87 -42.86 -2.71
C LEU A 34 -10.47 -43.25 -4.15
N SER A 35 -9.36 -43.97 -4.23
CA SER A 35 -8.74 -44.64 -5.38
C SER A 35 -9.65 -45.61 -6.16
N LYS A 36 -9.54 -45.62 -7.50
CA LYS A 36 -9.78 -46.82 -8.35
C LYS A 36 -8.77 -46.90 -9.52
N PRO A 37 -8.45 -48.12 -10.02
CA PRO A 37 -7.25 -48.42 -10.82
C PRO A 37 -7.48 -48.33 -12.35
N PRO A 38 -6.43 -48.42 -13.20
CA PRO A 38 -6.55 -48.22 -14.65
C PRO A 38 -6.89 -49.53 -15.38
N PRO A 39 -7.46 -49.49 -16.60
CA PRO A 39 -7.42 -50.62 -17.51
C PRO A 39 -6.41 -50.42 -18.66
N SER A 40 -6.07 -51.57 -19.22
CA SER A 40 -4.90 -51.96 -19.99
C SER A 40 -5.07 -51.94 -21.52
N GLN A 41 -3.93 -52.07 -22.19
CA GLN A 41 -3.62 -52.20 -23.63
C GLN A 41 -4.64 -52.94 -24.53
N ILE A 42 -4.78 -52.46 -25.77
CA ILE A 42 -5.06 -53.26 -26.98
C ILE A 42 -4.21 -52.71 -28.14
N SER A 43 -3.55 -53.61 -28.88
CA SER A 43 -2.93 -53.37 -30.20
C SER A 43 -3.78 -54.00 -31.30
N SER A 44 -3.76 -53.45 -32.53
CA SER A 44 -3.40 -54.14 -33.77
C SER A 44 -3.79 -53.36 -35.04
N ASN A 45 -2.82 -53.21 -35.93
CA ASN A 45 -2.82 -53.24 -37.41
C ASN A 45 -3.71 -52.30 -38.24
N GLY A 46 -3.09 -51.81 -39.34
CA GLY A 46 -3.60 -50.73 -40.19
C GLY A 46 -4.50 -51.19 -41.33
N ASP A 47 -5.10 -50.18 -41.98
CA ASP A 47 -5.43 -50.13 -43.40
C ASP A 47 -5.66 -48.65 -43.80
N GLU A 48 -5.36 -48.34 -45.06
CA GLU A 48 -5.41 -47.02 -45.71
C GLU A 48 -6.83 -46.43 -45.87
N PHE A 49 -6.85 -45.12 -46.17
CA PHE A 49 -7.91 -44.24 -46.70
C PHE A 49 -8.77 -43.44 -45.71
N SER A 50 -8.58 -42.11 -45.67
CA SER A 50 -9.41 -41.11 -46.38
C SER A 50 -9.14 -39.69 -45.85
N LEU A 51 -8.90 -38.74 -46.75
CA LEU A 51 -8.56 -37.33 -46.45
C LEU A 51 -9.82 -36.47 -46.17
N GLU A 52 -10.73 -36.96 -45.32
CA GLU A 52 -11.99 -36.26 -44.99
C GLU A 52 -12.28 -36.12 -43.47
N GLU A 53 -11.31 -36.37 -42.59
CA GLU A 53 -11.40 -36.04 -41.16
C GLU A 53 -10.66 -34.74 -40.83
N PHE A 54 -11.23 -33.59 -41.21
CA PHE A 54 -10.74 -32.28 -40.74
C PHE A 54 -11.81 -31.46 -39.99
N PHE A 55 -12.95 -32.08 -39.65
CA PHE A 55 -14.09 -31.39 -39.02
C PHE A 55 -14.71 -32.09 -37.81
N ASP A 56 -13.96 -32.91 -37.06
CA ASP A 56 -14.40 -33.43 -35.76
C ASP A 56 -13.32 -33.32 -34.67
N LEU A 57 -12.62 -32.17 -34.63
CA LEU A 57 -11.96 -31.79 -33.39
C LEU A 57 -13.06 -31.44 -32.38
N PRO A 58 -13.14 -32.08 -31.21
CA PRO A 58 -14.08 -31.66 -30.18
C PRO A 58 -13.78 -30.20 -29.88
N SER A 59 -14.77 -29.33 -30.09
CA SER A 59 -14.72 -27.95 -29.65
C SER A 59 -14.18 -27.96 -28.23
N PRO A 60 -13.11 -27.20 -27.91
CA PRO A 60 -12.60 -27.17 -26.55
C PRO A 60 -13.79 -26.86 -25.64
N PRO A 61 -13.92 -27.57 -24.51
CA PRO A 61 -15.04 -27.39 -23.61
C PRO A 61 -15.17 -25.89 -23.33
N VAL A 62 -16.40 -25.37 -23.33
CA VAL A 62 -16.70 -23.94 -23.18
C VAL A 62 -16.00 -23.34 -21.95
N GLU A 63 -15.71 -24.17 -20.95
CA GLU A 63 -14.91 -23.88 -19.76
C GLU A 63 -13.44 -23.54 -20.07
N ALA A 64 -12.78 -24.23 -21.00
CA ALA A 64 -11.40 -23.93 -21.41
C ALA A 64 -11.29 -22.64 -22.24
N LEU A 65 -12.34 -22.30 -23.01
CA LEU A 65 -12.43 -21.02 -23.72
C LEU A 65 -12.76 -19.86 -22.77
N LEU A 66 -13.56 -20.11 -21.72
CA LEU A 66 -13.82 -19.14 -20.64
C LEU A 66 -12.56 -18.91 -19.79
N GLU A 67 -11.82 -19.95 -19.42
CA GLU A 67 -10.56 -19.81 -18.68
C GLU A 67 -9.46 -19.16 -19.51
N GLN A 68 -9.37 -19.44 -20.82
CA GLN A 68 -8.44 -18.75 -21.73
C GLN A 68 -8.87 -17.31 -22.01
N SER A 69 -10.17 -17.01 -22.09
CA SER A 69 -10.72 -15.65 -22.19
C SER A 69 -10.48 -14.85 -20.90
N GLU A 70 -10.66 -15.46 -19.73
CA GLU A 70 -10.38 -14.84 -18.43
C GLU A 70 -8.88 -14.67 -18.16
N ALA A 71 -8.02 -15.57 -18.67
CA ALA A 71 -6.57 -15.42 -18.62
C ALA A 71 -6.07 -14.36 -19.62
N ALA A 72 -6.68 -14.24 -20.80
CA ALA A 72 -6.34 -13.24 -21.81
C ALA A 72 -6.91 -11.84 -21.52
N GLN A 73 -7.97 -11.72 -20.71
CA GLN A 73 -8.58 -10.45 -20.30
C GLN A 73 -8.11 -9.92 -18.94
N ARG A 74 -7.01 -10.44 -18.36
CA ARG A 74 -6.35 -9.78 -17.22
C ARG A 74 -5.61 -8.53 -17.69
N VAL A 75 -6.36 -7.52 -18.13
CA VAL A 75 -5.85 -6.15 -18.25
C VAL A 75 -5.19 -5.82 -16.93
N ASN A 76 -3.93 -5.40 -16.97
CA ASN A 76 -3.20 -5.03 -15.77
C ASN A 76 -3.92 -3.84 -15.11
N ILE A 77 -4.81 -4.14 -14.15
CA ILE A 77 -5.64 -3.14 -13.47
C ILE A 77 -4.82 -2.06 -12.77
N LEU A 78 -3.53 -2.32 -12.55
CA LEU A 78 -2.59 -1.40 -11.95
C LEU A 78 -1.88 -0.51 -12.97
N GLU A 79 -1.79 -0.89 -14.24
CA GLU A 79 -0.94 -0.18 -15.21
C GLU A 79 -1.27 1.31 -15.32
N PRO A 80 -2.54 1.74 -15.44
CA PRO A 80 -2.87 3.16 -15.45
C PRO A 80 -2.48 3.88 -14.15
N ALA A 81 -2.70 3.23 -13.00
CA ALA A 81 -2.37 3.78 -11.69
C ALA A 81 -0.84 3.84 -11.47
N TRP A 82 -0.10 2.86 -11.96
CA TRP A 82 1.34 2.76 -11.90
C TRP A 82 2.02 3.83 -12.76
N ILE A 83 1.56 4.03 -14.00
CA ILE A 83 2.04 5.09 -14.88
C ILE A 83 1.78 6.45 -14.22
N CYS A 84 0.55 6.68 -13.76
CA CYS A 84 0.19 7.93 -13.09
C CYS A 84 1.00 8.18 -11.82
N PHE A 85 1.31 7.14 -11.04
CA PHE A 85 2.18 7.26 -9.87
C PHE A 85 3.60 7.72 -10.26
N ASN A 86 4.21 7.15 -11.29
CA ASN A 86 5.54 7.56 -11.74
C ASN A 86 5.56 9.01 -12.27
N GLU A 87 4.53 9.40 -13.02
CA GLU A 87 4.36 10.78 -13.47
C GLU A 87 4.21 11.73 -12.29
N LEU A 88 3.42 11.36 -11.28
CA LEU A 88 3.23 12.12 -10.05
C LEU A 88 4.57 12.31 -9.33
N VAL A 89 5.33 11.24 -9.10
CA VAL A 89 6.64 11.32 -8.43
C VAL A 89 7.56 12.30 -9.16
N ASN A 90 7.58 12.26 -10.49
CA ASN A 90 8.36 13.21 -11.30
C ASN A 90 7.84 14.65 -11.20
N GLN A 91 6.52 14.87 -11.24
CA GLN A 91 5.92 16.20 -11.05
C GLN A 91 6.24 16.75 -9.66
N ARG A 92 6.13 15.93 -8.63
CA ARG A 92 6.46 16.29 -7.24
C ARG A 92 7.92 16.70 -7.12
N ARG A 93 8.86 15.96 -7.72
CA ARG A 93 10.29 16.36 -7.73
C ARG A 93 10.49 17.75 -8.29
N MET A 94 9.83 18.06 -9.41
CA MET A 94 9.89 19.38 -10.04
C MET A 94 9.31 20.46 -9.12
N LEU A 95 8.12 20.25 -8.55
CA LEU A 95 7.47 21.21 -7.65
C LEU A 95 8.26 21.42 -6.36
N GLN A 96 8.77 20.36 -5.74
CA GLN A 96 9.61 20.41 -4.55
C GLN A 96 10.93 21.16 -4.80
N SER A 97 11.53 21.05 -5.98
CA SER A 97 12.73 21.80 -6.33
C SER A 97 12.53 23.33 -6.37
N THR A 98 11.28 23.75 -6.52
CA THR A 98 10.88 25.16 -6.57
C THR A 98 10.26 25.67 -5.27
N MET A 99 10.00 24.78 -4.30
CA MET A 99 9.53 25.20 -2.99
C MET A 99 10.60 26.10 -2.37
N PRO A 100 10.26 27.34 -1.96
CA PRO A 100 11.16 28.10 -1.13
C PRO A 100 11.31 27.27 0.13
N LEU A 101 12.45 26.62 0.31
CA LEU A 101 12.84 26.14 1.63
C LEU A 101 13.05 27.42 2.43
N ILE A 102 11.98 27.86 3.07
CA ILE A 102 11.88 29.15 3.74
C ILE A 102 12.94 29.12 4.84
N HIS A 103 14.02 29.88 4.59
CA HIS A 103 15.17 30.13 5.45
C HIS A 103 16.29 29.08 5.41
N ASN A 104 17.50 29.56 5.66
CA ASN A 104 18.81 28.89 5.72
C ASN A 104 18.85 27.70 6.71
N ILE A 105 17.94 26.74 6.56
CA ILE A 105 17.98 25.46 7.26
C ILE A 105 18.80 24.56 6.33
N PRO A 106 20.04 24.20 6.72
CA PRO A 106 20.90 23.39 5.88
C PRO A 106 20.22 22.04 5.62
N VAL A 107 19.78 21.84 4.38
CA VAL A 107 19.36 20.53 3.88
C VAL A 107 20.62 19.66 3.80
N PHE A 108 20.70 18.68 4.71
CA PHE A 108 21.84 17.77 4.76
C PHE A 108 21.89 16.89 3.51
N ARG A 109 23.10 16.64 3.01
CA ARG A 109 23.40 15.76 1.87
C ARG A 109 24.28 14.60 2.37
N PRO A 110 23.95 13.32 2.17
CA PRO A 110 24.50 12.23 2.99
C PRO A 110 25.86 11.76 2.49
N TRP A 111 26.35 12.30 1.38
CA TRP A 111 27.65 11.98 0.80
C TRP A 111 28.82 12.63 1.57
N LEU A 112 28.56 13.55 2.49
CA LEU A 112 29.59 14.22 3.29
C LEU A 112 29.61 13.63 4.70
N LYS A 113 30.63 12.81 4.95
CA LYS A 113 31.02 12.39 6.30
C LYS A 113 31.16 13.62 7.21
N ALA A 114 30.64 13.47 8.44
CA ALA A 114 30.88 14.24 9.66
C ALA A 114 29.98 15.46 9.97
N LEU A 115 29.15 15.27 11.02
CA LEU A 115 28.71 16.20 12.11
C LEU A 115 28.15 17.61 11.77
N PRO A 116 27.24 18.22 12.58
CA PRO A 116 26.25 17.68 13.53
C PRO A 116 24.82 17.76 12.96
N LEU A 117 23.87 17.01 13.56
CA LEU A 117 22.43 17.15 13.31
C LEU A 117 21.98 18.55 13.73
N HIS A 118 21.73 19.46 12.80
CA HIS A 118 20.99 20.68 13.11
C HIS A 118 19.51 20.34 13.17
N GLU A 119 18.91 20.58 14.34
CA GLU A 119 17.51 20.30 14.64
C GLU A 119 16.61 21.08 13.68
N ILE A 120 15.79 20.38 12.91
CA ILE A 120 14.60 21.00 12.30
C ILE A 120 13.73 21.42 13.48
N SER A 121 13.49 22.72 13.66
CA SER A 121 12.56 23.17 14.71
C SER A 121 11.21 22.50 14.47
N ALA A 122 10.55 22.05 15.53
CA ALA A 122 9.29 21.32 15.39
C ALA A 122 8.22 22.16 14.67
N GLU A 123 8.24 23.48 14.85
CA GLU A 123 7.39 24.43 14.12
C GLU A 123 7.64 24.39 12.60
N PHE A 124 8.90 24.29 12.18
CA PHE A 124 9.26 24.16 10.78
C PHE A 124 8.84 22.81 10.21
N LEU A 125 8.97 21.72 10.98
CA LEU A 125 8.54 20.39 10.55
C LEU A 125 7.02 20.34 10.28
N VAL A 126 6.21 21.03 11.09
CA VAL A 126 4.76 21.13 10.91
C VAL A 126 4.43 21.88 9.62
N LYS A 127 4.97 23.09 9.45
CA LYS A 127 4.73 23.90 8.24
C LYS A 127 5.16 23.15 6.98
N PHE A 128 6.35 22.57 7.00
CA PHE A 128 6.90 21.83 5.88
C PHE A 128 6.05 20.59 5.53
N THR A 129 5.60 19.83 6.52
CA THR A 129 4.72 18.66 6.30
C THR A 129 3.41 19.08 5.64
N ARG A 130 2.81 20.21 6.06
CA ARG A 130 1.58 20.74 5.43
C ARG A 130 1.81 21.16 3.99
N GLU A 131 2.85 21.94 3.74
CA GLU A 131 3.14 22.42 2.38
C GLU A 131 3.36 21.25 1.42
N LEU A 132 3.99 20.16 1.87
CA LEU A 132 4.16 18.95 1.07
C LEU A 132 2.84 18.25 0.75
N ILE A 133 1.95 18.12 1.73
CA ILE A 133 0.62 17.53 1.52
C ILE A 133 -0.18 18.37 0.52
N GLU A 134 -0.09 19.70 0.60
CA GLU A 134 -0.76 20.60 -0.34
C GLU A 134 -0.14 20.55 -1.75
N VAL A 135 1.18 20.41 -1.88
CA VAL A 135 1.85 20.18 -3.18
C VAL A 135 1.36 18.88 -3.81
N ASP A 136 1.12 17.85 -3.00
CA ASP A 136 0.63 16.55 -3.45
C ASP A 136 -0.88 16.53 -3.72
N ARG A 137 -1.62 17.61 -3.43
CA ARG A 137 -3.09 17.66 -3.55
C ARG A 137 -3.60 17.34 -4.94
N GLU A 138 -3.21 18.13 -5.94
CA GLU A 138 -3.66 17.95 -7.31
C GLU A 138 -3.09 16.67 -7.95
N PRO A 139 -1.79 16.34 -7.79
CA PRO A 139 -1.27 15.10 -8.33
C PRO A 139 -1.91 13.84 -7.72
N SER A 140 -2.14 13.82 -6.40
CA SER A 140 -2.80 12.69 -5.73
C SER A 140 -4.26 12.52 -6.19
N LEU A 141 -4.98 13.60 -6.52
CA LEU A 141 -6.32 13.49 -7.11
C LEU A 141 -6.29 12.75 -8.45
N LYS A 142 -5.34 13.11 -9.32
CA LYS A 142 -5.17 12.46 -10.64
C LYS A 142 -4.82 10.97 -10.48
N LEU A 143 -3.94 10.63 -9.55
CA LEU A 143 -3.61 9.24 -9.23
C LEU A 143 -4.86 8.49 -8.76
N MET A 144 -5.59 9.06 -7.80
CA MET A 144 -6.78 8.45 -7.22
C MET A 144 -7.86 8.18 -8.29
N GLN A 145 -8.08 9.10 -9.22
CA GLN A 145 -9.04 8.96 -10.33
C GLN A 145 -8.70 7.80 -11.29
N ASN A 146 -7.46 7.33 -11.30
CA ASN A 146 -7.06 6.17 -12.07
C ASN A 146 -7.44 4.84 -11.41
N PHE A 147 -7.85 4.83 -10.13
CA PHE A 147 -8.25 3.61 -9.44
C PHE A 147 -9.62 3.11 -9.94
N PRO A 148 -9.70 1.91 -10.56
CA PRO A 148 -10.94 1.40 -11.13
C PRO A 148 -12.09 1.31 -10.12
N MET A 149 -11.76 1.04 -8.86
CA MET A 149 -12.75 0.81 -7.81
C MET A 149 -13.58 2.04 -7.46
N ILE A 150 -13.09 3.27 -7.67
CA ILE A 150 -13.82 4.48 -7.28
C ILE A 150 -14.42 5.26 -8.47
N LYS A 151 -14.16 4.82 -9.72
CA LYS A 151 -14.60 5.53 -10.94
C LYS A 151 -16.12 5.72 -11.03
N HIS A 152 -16.89 4.89 -10.34
CA HIS A 152 -18.34 4.92 -10.35
C HIS A 152 -18.94 5.86 -9.28
N LEU A 153 -18.12 6.38 -8.37
CA LEU A 153 -18.59 7.26 -7.31
C LEU A 153 -18.83 8.66 -7.86
N ASP A 154 -19.80 9.36 -7.30
CA ASP A 154 -20.05 10.76 -7.67
C ASP A 154 -18.92 11.70 -7.20
N GLN A 155 -18.91 12.91 -7.74
CA GLN A 155 -17.88 13.91 -7.44
C GLN A 155 -17.85 14.31 -5.95
N CYS A 156 -18.99 14.25 -5.25
CA CYS A 156 -19.07 14.60 -3.83
C CYS A 156 -18.32 13.57 -2.98
N TYR A 157 -18.53 12.27 -3.24
CA TYR A 157 -17.79 11.20 -2.57
C TYR A 157 -16.32 11.19 -2.96
N LEU A 158 -15.99 11.40 -4.25
CA LEU A 158 -14.60 11.49 -4.69
C LEU A 158 -13.85 12.60 -3.96
N THR A 159 -14.47 13.75 -3.73
CA THR A 159 -13.85 14.85 -2.97
C THR A 159 -13.59 14.47 -1.51
N LYS A 160 -14.54 13.77 -0.86
CA LYS A 160 -14.38 13.30 0.53
C LYS A 160 -13.29 12.24 0.66
N ILE A 161 -13.24 11.29 -0.28
CA ILE A 161 -12.20 10.26 -0.34
C ILE A 161 -10.84 10.93 -0.58
N HIS A 162 -10.76 11.87 -1.51
CA HIS A 162 -9.52 12.59 -1.84
C HIS A 162 -8.91 13.27 -0.63
N ASN A 163 -9.72 13.97 0.18
CA ASN A 163 -9.25 14.63 1.40
C ASN A 163 -8.55 13.67 2.38
N THR A 164 -8.96 12.40 2.42
CA THR A 164 -8.32 11.37 3.26
C THR A 164 -7.16 10.72 2.51
N PHE A 165 -7.33 10.50 1.21
CA PHE A 165 -6.32 9.90 0.33
C PHE A 165 -5.03 10.71 0.28
N MET A 166 -5.07 12.05 0.36
CA MET A 166 -3.86 12.87 0.39
C MET A 166 -2.90 12.49 1.53
N PHE A 167 -3.44 12.27 2.74
CA PHE A 167 -2.65 11.83 3.89
C PHE A 167 -2.17 10.38 3.72
N LEU A 168 -3.03 9.52 3.16
CA LEU A 168 -2.68 8.14 2.82
C LEU A 168 -1.51 8.06 1.84
N PHE A 169 -1.60 8.83 0.76
CA PHE A 169 -0.57 8.94 -0.23
C PHE A 169 0.72 9.47 0.38
N TYR A 170 0.65 10.55 1.16
CA TYR A 170 1.82 11.13 1.82
C TYR A 170 2.56 10.11 2.70
N VAL A 171 1.86 9.42 3.60
CA VAL A 171 2.47 8.42 4.51
C VAL A 171 3.05 7.24 3.74
N ALA A 172 2.31 6.72 2.76
CA ALA A 172 2.75 5.59 1.94
C ALA A 172 4.00 5.95 1.13
N ASP A 173 3.96 7.06 0.41
CA ASP A 173 5.05 7.50 -0.47
C ASP A 173 6.31 7.90 0.31
N LEU A 174 6.17 8.64 1.42
CA LEU A 174 7.30 8.94 2.32
C LEU A 174 7.97 7.64 2.80
N SER A 175 7.17 6.64 3.16
CA SER A 175 7.69 5.37 3.65
C SER A 175 8.39 4.58 2.56
N PHE A 176 7.76 4.47 1.39
CA PHE A 176 8.30 3.77 0.24
C PHE A 176 9.61 4.40 -0.25
N ARG A 177 9.64 5.73 -0.38
CA ARG A 177 10.83 6.49 -0.75
C ARG A 177 11.96 6.32 0.26
N THR A 178 11.65 6.34 1.55
CA THR A 178 12.65 6.09 2.60
C THR A 178 13.30 4.73 2.43
N VAL A 179 12.51 3.68 2.16
CA VAL A 179 13.03 2.33 1.91
C VAL A 179 13.84 2.25 0.61
N GLN A 180 13.45 2.99 -0.43
CA GLN A 180 14.21 3.02 -1.69
C GLN A 180 15.58 3.72 -1.53
N LEU A 181 15.64 4.83 -0.79
CA LEU A 181 16.88 5.58 -0.58
C LEU A 181 17.79 4.92 0.47
N PHE A 182 17.19 4.30 1.49
CA PHE A 182 17.90 3.70 2.62
C PHE A 182 17.44 2.25 2.87
N PRO A 183 17.73 1.31 1.94
CA PRO A 183 17.14 -0.04 1.94
C PRO A 183 17.62 -0.93 3.09
N ALA A 184 18.83 -0.71 3.60
CA ALA A 184 19.41 -1.49 4.70
C ALA A 184 19.51 -0.69 6.01
N ASP A 185 19.11 0.58 6.02
CA ASP A 185 19.31 1.45 7.16
C ASP A 185 18.22 1.23 8.22
N THR A 186 18.64 1.04 9.46
CA THR A 186 17.77 0.87 10.63
C THR A 186 17.94 2.00 11.64
N SER A 187 18.73 3.04 11.34
CA SER A 187 19.11 4.06 12.31
C SER A 187 18.01 5.08 12.63
N GLY A 188 16.84 5.00 12.00
CA GLY A 188 15.78 6.01 12.12
C GLY A 188 15.75 7.06 11.00
N MET A 189 16.45 6.84 9.88
CA MET A 189 16.43 7.76 8.73
C MET A 189 15.05 7.80 8.06
N ILE A 190 14.57 9.00 7.78
CA ILE A 190 13.31 9.26 7.06
C ILE A 190 13.57 10.25 5.93
N ALA A 191 13.20 9.88 4.71
CA ALA A 191 13.24 10.75 3.54
C ALA A 191 11.88 11.43 3.33
N ILE A 192 11.79 12.73 3.64
CA ILE A 192 10.58 13.52 3.41
C ILE A 192 10.48 13.96 1.93
N ALA A 193 11.63 14.21 1.31
CA ALA A 193 11.76 14.46 -0.12
C ALA A 193 13.05 13.81 -0.65
N ASP A 194 13.23 13.80 -1.97
CA ASP A 194 14.37 13.12 -2.62
C ASP A 194 15.74 13.58 -2.15
N GLN A 195 15.84 14.82 -1.67
CA GLN A 195 17.07 15.40 -1.15
C GLN A 195 16.94 15.88 0.30
N ILE A 196 15.79 15.65 0.95
CA ILE A 196 15.49 16.14 2.29
C ILE A 196 15.15 14.95 3.16
N TYR A 197 16.02 14.69 4.12
CA TYR A 197 15.86 13.60 5.07
C TYR A 197 16.30 14.08 6.45
N PHE A 198 15.81 13.39 7.47
CA PHE A 198 16.20 13.62 8.85
C PHE A 198 16.34 12.27 9.55
N ASN A 199 17.04 12.26 10.69
CA ASN A 199 17.25 11.07 11.49
C ASN A 199 16.51 11.21 12.81
N LEU A 200 15.62 10.26 13.12
CA LEU A 200 15.02 10.15 14.45
C LEU A 200 15.99 9.58 15.50
N GLY A 201 17.05 8.91 15.05
CA GLY A 201 17.93 8.12 15.90
C GLY A 201 17.31 6.79 16.31
N THR A 202 18.14 5.87 16.80
CA THR A 202 17.69 4.54 17.28
C THR A 202 16.97 4.61 18.63
N HIS A 203 17.12 5.73 19.35
CA HIS A 203 16.55 5.96 20.67
C HIS A 203 16.03 7.41 20.77
N CYS A 204 14.79 7.65 20.35
CA CYS A 204 14.10 8.87 20.72
C CYS A 204 13.74 8.80 22.21
N ASP A 205 14.23 9.76 23.01
CA ASP A 205 13.83 9.87 24.41
C ASP A 205 12.31 10.08 24.51
N SER A 206 11.65 9.29 25.36
CA SER A 206 10.24 9.41 25.71
C SER A 206 9.81 10.84 26.06
N LEU A 207 10.70 11.64 26.67
CA LEU A 207 10.46 13.05 27.00
C LEU A 207 10.38 13.93 25.74
N ILE A 208 11.23 13.69 24.74
CA ILE A 208 11.23 14.43 23.46
C ILE A 208 9.98 14.10 22.67
N LEU A 209 9.57 12.83 22.64
CA LEU A 209 8.34 12.41 21.96
C LEU A 209 7.09 13.06 22.57
N GLN A 210 7.07 13.30 23.89
CA GLN A 210 5.96 14.00 24.55
C GLN A 210 5.92 15.50 24.26
N GLN A 211 7.07 16.13 24.02
CA GLN A 211 7.16 17.58 23.76
C GLN A 211 6.86 17.93 22.29
N TYR A 212 7.07 17.00 21.36
CA TYR A 212 6.93 17.24 19.92
C TYR A 212 6.03 16.19 19.26
N PRO A 213 4.69 16.40 19.24
CA PRO A 213 3.74 15.39 18.76
C PRO A 213 3.96 14.95 17.31
N LEU A 214 4.44 15.85 16.44
CA LEU A 214 4.74 15.49 15.06
C LEU A 214 5.98 14.60 14.94
N VAL A 215 6.99 14.78 15.80
CA VAL A 215 8.17 13.91 15.86
C VAL A 215 7.77 12.51 16.36
N GLN A 216 6.92 12.44 17.38
CA GLN A 216 6.32 11.19 17.84
C GLN A 216 5.53 10.50 16.72
N PHE A 217 4.81 11.26 15.91
CA PHE A 217 4.10 10.72 14.78
C PHE A 217 5.04 10.14 13.71
N TYR A 218 6.13 10.83 13.35
CA TYR A 218 7.13 10.27 12.43
C TYR A 218 7.80 9.01 12.96
N HIS A 219 8.02 8.92 14.28
CA HIS A 219 8.51 7.71 14.92
C HIS A 219 7.52 6.54 14.79
N GLN A 220 6.21 6.80 14.91
CA GLN A 220 5.18 5.79 14.64
C GLN A 220 5.19 5.32 13.18
N ILE A 221 5.32 6.24 12.21
CA ILE A 221 5.47 5.87 10.80
C ILE A 221 6.69 4.97 10.61
N PHE A 222 7.82 5.31 11.23
CA PHE A 222 9.05 4.54 11.12
C PHE A 222 8.83 3.08 11.55
N GLN A 223 8.31 2.89 12.76
CA GLN A 223 8.11 1.56 13.34
C GLN A 223 7.01 0.76 12.63
N GLN A 224 5.87 1.39 12.31
CA GLN A 224 4.70 0.64 11.84
C GLN A 224 4.67 0.45 10.32
N VAL A 225 5.25 1.39 9.57
CA VAL A 225 5.14 1.44 8.10
C VAL A 225 6.50 1.24 7.44
N ILE A 226 7.52 2.04 7.79
CA ILE A 226 8.82 2.00 7.11
C ILE A 226 9.53 0.66 7.36
N GLU A 227 9.61 0.21 8.61
CA GLU A 227 10.21 -1.09 8.95
C GLU A 227 9.45 -2.24 8.26
N SER A 228 8.11 -2.21 8.29
CA SER A 228 7.27 -3.20 7.62
C SER A 228 7.49 -3.22 6.10
N MET A 229 7.52 -2.06 5.43
CA MET A 229 7.82 -1.95 4.00
C MET A 229 9.22 -2.49 3.67
N ARG A 230 10.21 -2.17 4.51
CA ARG A 230 11.60 -2.63 4.35
C ARG A 230 11.70 -4.15 4.45
N ASN A 231 11.07 -4.73 5.48
CA ASN A 231 11.06 -6.17 5.71
C ASN A 231 10.38 -6.93 4.56
N LEU A 232 9.28 -6.38 4.02
CA LEU A 232 8.56 -6.97 2.91
C LEU A 232 9.23 -6.78 1.54
N ARG A 233 10.17 -5.83 1.42
CA ARG A 233 10.80 -5.42 0.16
C ARG A 233 9.73 -5.18 -0.91
N ILE A 234 8.76 -4.33 -0.57
CA ILE A 234 7.61 -4.01 -1.42
C ILE A 234 8.10 -3.55 -2.80
N SER A 235 7.62 -4.22 -3.85
CA SER A 235 7.85 -3.77 -5.22
C SER A 235 6.93 -2.60 -5.57
N SER A 236 7.32 -1.87 -6.60
CA SER A 236 6.52 -0.86 -7.27
C SER A 236 5.03 -1.21 -7.47
N GLU A 237 4.74 -2.41 -7.98
CA GLU A 237 3.38 -2.87 -8.26
C GLU A 237 2.61 -3.20 -6.97
N GLU A 238 3.31 -3.74 -5.96
CA GLU A 238 2.75 -4.01 -4.64
C GLU A 238 2.46 -2.70 -3.90
N PHE A 239 3.29 -1.67 -4.10
CA PHE A 239 3.07 -0.34 -3.57
C PHE A 239 1.81 0.31 -4.15
N THR A 240 1.59 0.24 -5.47
CA THR A 240 0.34 0.73 -6.07
C THR A 240 -0.87 -0.06 -5.58
N SER A 241 -0.72 -1.38 -5.43
CA SER A 241 -1.77 -2.21 -4.85
C SER A 241 -2.10 -1.81 -3.40
N LEU A 242 -1.08 -1.47 -2.60
CA LEU A 242 -1.25 -0.97 -1.25
C LEU A 242 -2.03 0.35 -1.21
N LEU A 243 -1.73 1.30 -2.12
CA LEU A 243 -2.50 2.55 -2.22
C LEU A 243 -3.97 2.29 -2.55
N MET A 244 -4.21 1.34 -3.46
CA MET A 244 -5.55 0.91 -3.88
C MET A 244 -6.30 0.20 -2.74
N LEU A 245 -5.63 -0.67 -1.97
CA LEU A 245 -6.20 -1.30 -0.77
C LEU A 245 -6.58 -0.23 0.27
N GLY A 246 -5.67 0.69 0.59
CA GLY A 246 -5.94 1.78 1.51
C GLY A 246 -7.12 2.66 1.07
N THR A 247 -7.20 2.97 -0.22
CA THR A 247 -8.33 3.74 -0.78
C THR A 247 -9.65 2.99 -0.69
N SER A 248 -9.64 1.67 -0.90
CA SER A 248 -10.84 0.86 -0.77
C SER A 248 -11.42 0.91 0.66
N THR A 249 -10.55 0.87 1.67
CA THR A 249 -10.94 1.01 3.09
C THR A 249 -11.62 2.34 3.37
N ILE A 250 -11.11 3.43 2.79
CA ILE A 250 -11.74 4.76 2.91
C ILE A 250 -13.11 4.77 2.22
N ALA A 251 -13.19 4.17 1.03
CA ALA A 251 -14.38 4.16 0.18
C ALA A 251 -15.50 3.22 0.65
N GLU A 252 -15.20 2.25 1.53
CA GLU A 252 -16.19 1.32 2.10
C GLU A 252 -17.31 2.02 2.86
N ASN A 253 -17.03 3.20 3.42
CA ASN A 253 -18.02 4.02 4.09
C ASN A 253 -19.12 4.54 3.14
N TYR A 254 -18.92 4.43 1.82
CA TYR A 254 -19.83 4.93 0.79
C TYR A 254 -20.45 3.81 -0.06
N ASP A 255 -19.67 2.78 -0.43
CA ASP A 255 -20.19 1.62 -1.18
C ASP A 255 -19.46 0.32 -0.78
N PHE A 256 -19.84 -0.24 0.39
CA PHE A 256 -19.24 -1.44 0.95
C PHE A 256 -19.22 -2.63 -0.02
N HIS A 257 -20.34 -2.91 -0.71
CA HIS A 257 -20.46 -4.09 -1.55
C HIS A 257 -19.56 -4.03 -2.79
N LYS A 258 -19.48 -2.88 -3.46
CA LYS A 258 -18.56 -2.74 -4.60
C LYS A 258 -17.10 -2.71 -4.14
N MET A 259 -16.78 -2.07 -3.01
CA MET A 259 -15.41 -2.09 -2.48
C MET A 259 -14.96 -3.49 -2.08
N ALA A 260 -15.84 -4.31 -1.47
CA ALA A 260 -15.53 -5.71 -1.16
C ALA A 260 -15.19 -6.51 -2.43
N LYS A 261 -15.94 -6.31 -3.52
CA LYS A 261 -15.66 -6.96 -4.81
C LYS A 261 -14.34 -6.48 -5.42
N SER A 262 -14.08 -5.18 -5.40
CA SER A 262 -12.83 -4.60 -5.91
C SER A 262 -11.61 -5.05 -5.12
N ARG A 263 -11.70 -5.12 -3.78
CA ARG A 263 -10.63 -5.68 -2.93
C ARG A 263 -10.33 -7.12 -3.28
N LYS A 264 -11.36 -7.95 -3.47
CA LYS A 264 -11.17 -9.34 -3.89
C LYS A 264 -10.38 -9.42 -5.21
N SER A 265 -10.80 -8.66 -6.22
CA SER A 265 -10.09 -8.61 -7.51
C SER A 265 -8.64 -8.14 -7.37
N LEU A 266 -8.36 -7.19 -6.47
CA LEU A 266 -7.00 -6.71 -6.20
C LEU A 266 -6.14 -7.77 -5.49
N LYS A 267 -6.73 -8.55 -4.58
CA LYS A 267 -6.06 -9.69 -3.94
C LYS A 267 -5.76 -10.81 -4.94
N ASP A 268 -6.69 -11.09 -5.85
CA ASP A 268 -6.49 -12.08 -6.91
C ASP A 268 -5.31 -11.64 -7.81
N PHE A 269 -5.21 -10.35 -8.14
CA PHE A 269 -4.05 -9.79 -8.84
C PHE A 269 -2.74 -9.92 -8.03
N LEU A 270 -2.75 -9.55 -6.75
CA LEU A 270 -1.57 -9.69 -5.88
C LEU A 270 -1.12 -11.15 -5.75
N TYR A 271 -2.06 -12.09 -5.78
CA TYR A 271 -1.77 -13.52 -5.82
C TYR A 271 -1.01 -13.88 -7.09
N ASP A 272 -1.51 -13.49 -8.27
CA ASP A 272 -0.82 -13.76 -9.53
C ASP A 272 0.58 -13.12 -9.59
N LEU A 273 0.69 -11.88 -9.12
CA LEU A 273 1.95 -11.13 -9.08
C LEU A 273 3.00 -11.84 -8.23
N ASN A 274 2.60 -12.34 -7.07
CA ASN A 274 3.50 -12.97 -6.11
C ASN A 274 3.76 -14.44 -6.42
N PHE A 275 2.77 -15.15 -6.98
CA PHE A 275 2.94 -16.55 -7.39
C PHE A 275 3.97 -16.70 -8.52
N LYS A 276 4.11 -15.67 -9.37
CA LYS A 276 5.19 -15.60 -10.37
C LYS A 276 6.60 -15.53 -9.75
N LYS A 277 6.72 -15.01 -8.53
CA LYS A 277 7.99 -14.83 -7.81
C LYS A 277 8.26 -15.95 -6.81
N GLU A 278 7.19 -16.52 -6.24
CA GLU A 278 7.21 -17.52 -5.18
C GLU A 278 6.17 -18.61 -5.48
N SER A 279 6.61 -19.81 -5.84
CA SER A 279 5.71 -20.90 -6.24
C SER A 279 4.98 -21.57 -5.06
N ARG A 280 5.34 -21.22 -3.82
CA ARG A 280 4.67 -21.71 -2.61
C ARG A 280 3.43 -20.88 -2.26
N ILE A 281 2.26 -21.51 -2.37
CA ILE A 281 0.95 -20.88 -2.12
C ILE A 281 0.85 -20.30 -0.70
N ASP A 282 1.36 -21.01 0.31
CA ASP A 282 1.33 -20.57 1.70
C ASP A 282 2.09 -19.27 1.92
N LEU A 283 3.27 -19.13 1.31
CA LEU A 283 4.09 -17.91 1.38
C LEU A 283 3.46 -16.75 0.61
N VAL A 284 2.82 -17.02 -0.54
CA VAL A 284 2.09 -16.00 -1.30
C VAL A 284 0.91 -15.46 -0.48
N VAL A 285 0.14 -16.34 0.16
CA VAL A 285 -1.00 -15.93 1.02
C VAL A 285 -0.52 -15.14 2.23
N GLU A 286 0.56 -15.56 2.88
CA GLU A 286 1.17 -14.83 3.99
C GLU A 286 1.63 -13.43 3.55
N ARG A 287 2.30 -13.33 2.40
CA ARG A 287 2.74 -12.05 1.83
C ARG A 287 1.58 -11.10 1.54
N ILE A 288 0.50 -11.59 0.93
CA ILE A 288 -0.71 -10.79 0.69
C ILE A 288 -1.27 -10.28 2.02
N ARG A 289 -1.38 -11.15 3.04
CA ARG A 289 -1.84 -10.75 4.37
C ARG A 289 -0.95 -9.65 4.96
N SER A 290 0.37 -9.77 4.84
CA SER A 290 1.31 -8.74 5.32
C SER A 290 1.15 -7.40 4.58
N ILE A 291 0.89 -7.43 3.26
CA ILE A 291 0.60 -6.22 2.47
C ILE A 291 -0.72 -5.58 2.94
N GLU A 292 -1.74 -6.38 3.26
CA GLU A 292 -3.00 -5.86 3.81
C GLU A 292 -2.79 -5.21 5.19
N THR A 293 -2.09 -5.89 6.09
CA THR A 293 -1.74 -5.33 7.41
C THR A 293 -0.97 -4.02 7.26
N LEU A 294 -0.03 -3.97 6.31
CA LEU A 294 0.70 -2.75 6.01
C LEU A 294 -0.21 -1.64 5.48
N ALA A 295 -1.15 -1.95 4.59
CA ALA A 295 -2.13 -0.97 4.10
C ALA A 295 -3.01 -0.42 5.24
N CYS A 296 -3.41 -1.26 6.21
CA CYS A 296 -4.10 -0.83 7.42
C CYS A 296 -3.23 0.08 8.29
N ASN A 297 -1.95 -0.26 8.51
CA ASN A 297 -1.04 0.59 9.28
C ASN A 297 -0.86 1.96 8.63
N VAL A 298 -0.72 2.01 7.30
CA VAL A 298 -0.67 3.27 6.54
C VAL A 298 -1.94 4.08 6.77
N GLU A 299 -3.11 3.47 6.66
CA GLU A 299 -4.41 4.13 6.86
C GLU A 299 -4.56 4.71 8.29
N VAL A 300 -4.17 3.93 9.30
CA VAL A 300 -4.15 4.38 10.71
C VAL A 300 -3.18 5.55 10.90
N CYS A 301 -1.94 5.43 10.43
CA CYS A 301 -0.97 6.53 10.48
C CYS A 301 -1.49 7.77 9.76
N SER A 302 -2.19 7.61 8.64
CA SER A 302 -2.72 8.73 7.86
C SER A 302 -3.82 9.49 8.61
N ARG A 303 -4.74 8.78 9.24
CA ARG A 303 -5.75 9.39 10.14
C ARG A 303 -5.09 10.10 11.32
N ASN A 304 -4.07 9.49 11.91
CA ASN A 304 -3.33 10.09 13.02
C ASN A 304 -2.59 11.36 12.60
N LEU A 305 -1.97 11.39 11.41
CA LEU A 305 -1.34 12.59 10.86
C LEU A 305 -2.36 13.71 10.68
N GLN A 306 -3.49 13.40 10.06
CA GLN A 306 -4.56 14.36 9.81
C GLN A 306 -5.06 14.96 11.13
N ASN A 307 -5.31 14.13 12.14
CA ASN A 307 -5.72 14.57 13.48
C ASN A 307 -4.63 15.40 14.17
N CYS A 308 -3.37 14.97 14.09
CA CYS A 308 -2.23 15.68 14.66
C CYS A 308 -2.13 17.09 14.07
N LEU A 309 -2.14 17.22 12.75
CA LEU A 309 -2.11 18.50 12.06
C LEU A 309 -3.37 19.33 12.39
N ASN A 310 -4.57 18.76 12.39
CA ASN A 310 -5.76 19.52 12.74
C ASN A 310 -5.72 20.06 14.17
N SER A 311 -5.21 19.29 15.13
CA SER A 311 -5.08 19.73 16.52
C SER A 311 -4.10 20.90 16.69
N MET A 312 -3.03 20.94 15.89
CA MET A 312 -2.02 22.00 15.91
C MET A 312 -2.52 23.33 15.34
N ASN A 313 -3.58 23.33 14.52
CA ASN A 313 -4.22 24.57 14.05
C ASN A 313 -4.97 25.31 15.18
N ASN A 314 -5.37 24.60 16.23
CA ASN A 314 -6.13 25.19 17.35
C ASN A 314 -5.24 25.83 18.42
N TYR A 315 -3.91 25.70 18.30
CA TYR A 315 -2.93 26.26 19.24
C TYR A 315 -2.20 27.50 18.70
N GLY A 316 -2.82 28.22 17.75
CA GLY A 316 -2.49 29.60 17.38
C GLY A 316 -1.00 29.98 17.39
N CYS A 317 -0.33 29.74 16.27
CA CYS A 317 0.69 30.68 15.79
C CYS A 317 0.02 31.63 14.79
#